data_AF-A0A7T7DKV2-F1
#
_entry.id   AF-A0A7T7DKV2-F1
#
_cell.length_a   1.000
_cell.length_b   1.000
_cell.length_c   1.000
_cell.angle_alpha   90.00
_cell.angle_beta   90.00
_cell.angle_gamma   90.00
#
_symmetry.space_group_name_H-M   'P 1'
#
loop_
_entity.id
_entity.type
_entity.pdbx_description
1 polymer ?
#
loop_
_entity_poly.entity_id
_entity_poly.type
_entity_poly.pdbx_seq_one_letter_code
_entity_poly.pdbx_strand_id
1 'polypeptide(L)'
;EHDISFGLGDLLRDDFIEKNLTPAIFLTRDWVSMPRVIPVASGGIHVWHMPALTEIFGDDSVLLLRGRTLRHPCGNAPGAVANRGA
;
A
#
# COMPACT_ATOMS: atom_id res chain seq x y z
N GLU A 1 -0.37 6.70 -13.24
CA GLU A 1 -1.21 6.02 -12.22
C GLU A 1 -0.51 5.89 -10.87
N HIS A 2 0.78 5.53 -10.81
CA HIS A 2 1.53 5.51 -9.54
C HIS A 2 1.47 6.83 -8.79
N ASP A 3 1.58 7.96 -9.46
CA ASP A 3 1.51 9.29 -8.83
C ASP A 3 0.25 9.40 -7.95
N ILE A 4 -0.93 9.08 -8.49
CA ILE A 4 -2.20 9.13 -7.75
C ILE A 4 -2.17 8.24 -6.50
N SER A 5 -1.49 7.09 -6.56
CA SER A 5 -1.36 6.18 -5.42
C SER A 5 -0.46 6.76 -4.33
N PHE A 6 0.61 7.49 -4.69
CA PHE A 6 1.43 8.25 -3.75
C PHE A 6 0.61 9.33 -3.05
N GLY A 7 -0.14 10.13 -3.82
CA GLY A 7 -1.00 11.18 -3.25
C GLY A 7 -2.06 10.70 -2.29
N LEU A 8 -2.62 9.52 -2.56
CA LEU A 8 -3.57 8.88 -1.65
C LEU A 8 -2.88 8.37 -0.39
N GLY A 9 -1.65 7.83 -0.51
CA GLY A 9 -0.82 7.45 0.63
C GLY A 9 -0.55 8.63 1.56
N ASP A 10 -0.13 9.76 1.00
CA ASP A 10 0.15 11.00 1.74
C ASP A 10 -1.11 11.50 2.45
N LEU A 11 -2.26 11.50 1.76
CA LEU A 11 -3.53 11.94 2.34
C LEU A 11 -3.98 11.10 3.55
N LEU A 12 -3.66 9.80 3.57
CA LEU A 12 -4.05 8.89 4.64
C LEU A 12 -3.07 8.90 5.82
N ARG A 13 -1.83 9.38 5.62
CA ARG A 13 -0.75 9.26 6.60
C ARG A 13 -0.26 10.58 7.14
N ASP A 14 -0.18 11.62 6.33
CA ASP A 14 0.43 12.87 6.78
C ASP A 14 -0.60 13.75 7.46
N ASP A 15 -0.18 14.45 8.51
CA ASP A 15 -1.05 15.36 9.25
C ASP A 15 -1.34 16.63 8.45
N PHE A 16 -0.39 17.01 7.59
CA PHE A 16 -0.49 18.19 6.74
C PHE A 16 -0.02 17.84 5.33
N ILE A 17 -0.88 18.09 4.34
CA ILE A 17 -0.59 17.87 2.92
C ILE A 17 -0.82 19.17 2.16
N GLU A 18 0.21 19.63 1.44
CA GLU A 18 0.10 20.80 0.54
C GLU A 18 -0.61 20.46 -0.77
N LYS A 19 -1.25 21.46 -1.36
CA LYS A 19 -1.82 21.34 -2.72
C LYS A 19 -0.72 20.96 -3.72
N ASN A 20 -0.88 19.79 -4.33
CA ASN A 20 -0.01 19.30 -5.39
C ASN A 20 -0.83 18.64 -6.51
N LEU A 21 -0.81 19.22 -7.71
CA LEU A 21 -1.61 18.75 -8.85
C LEU A 21 -1.12 17.40 -9.42
N THR A 22 0.11 17.00 -9.10
CA THR A 22 0.69 15.70 -9.46
C THR A 22 1.22 15.10 -8.17
N PRO A 23 0.32 14.57 -7.31
CA PRO A 23 -0.58 13.46 -7.64
C PRO A 23 -2.12 13.70 -7.54
N ALA A 24 -2.62 14.84 -8.02
CA ALA A 24 -4.04 15.22 -7.98
C ALA A 24 -4.59 15.58 -6.57
N ILE A 25 -3.75 16.16 -5.73
CA ILE A 25 -4.15 16.84 -4.49
C ILE A 25 -4.59 18.27 -4.83
N PHE A 26 -5.91 18.47 -4.94
CA PHE A 26 -6.48 19.75 -5.37
C PHE A 26 -6.47 20.84 -4.29
N LEU A 27 -6.43 20.44 -3.01
CA LEU A 27 -6.54 21.32 -1.86
C LEU A 27 -5.50 20.95 -0.80
N THR A 28 -4.93 21.97 -0.16
CA THR A 28 -4.13 21.78 1.06
C THR A 28 -5.06 21.29 2.18
N ARG A 29 -4.64 20.26 2.93
CA ARG A 29 -5.40 19.71 4.05
C ARG A 29 -4.52 19.61 5.29
N ASP A 30 -5.10 20.01 6.41
CA ASP A 30 -4.56 19.82 7.76
C ASP A 30 -5.55 18.94 8.53
N TRP A 31 -5.06 17.84 9.08
CA TRP A 31 -5.83 16.86 9.83
C TRP A 31 -5.79 17.09 11.34
N VAL A 32 -5.05 18.09 11.83
CA VAL A 32 -5.07 18.54 13.23
C VAL A 32 -4.85 17.37 14.20
N SER A 33 -3.80 16.60 13.95
CA SER A 33 -3.40 15.41 14.70
C SER A 33 -4.44 14.28 14.74
N MET A 34 -5.31 14.20 13.74
CA MET A 34 -6.19 13.04 13.57
C MET A 34 -5.36 11.77 13.35
N PRO A 35 -5.76 10.62 13.93
CA PRO A 35 -5.04 9.37 13.73
C PRO A 35 -4.94 8.99 12.25
N ARG A 36 -3.72 8.56 11.86
CA ARG A 36 -3.39 8.09 10.51
C ARG A 36 -4.14 6.80 10.16
N VAL A 37 -4.36 6.58 8.87
CA VAL A 37 -4.96 5.35 8.34
C VAL A 37 -3.91 4.54 7.58
N ILE A 38 -3.87 3.24 7.82
CA ILE A 38 -2.94 2.33 7.15
C ILE A 38 -3.52 1.95 5.77
N PRO A 39 -2.88 2.33 4.65
CA PRO A 39 -3.34 1.92 3.32
C PRO A 39 -3.16 0.42 3.12
N VAL A 40 -4.14 -0.18 2.44
CA VAL A 40 -4.15 -1.62 2.13
C VAL A 40 -4.02 -1.82 0.63
N ALA A 41 -2.88 -2.35 0.17
CA ALA A 41 -2.69 -2.75 -1.21
C ALA A 41 -3.28 -4.15 -1.44
N SER A 42 -4.19 -4.28 -2.40
CA SER A 42 -4.82 -5.56 -2.74
C SER A 42 -5.16 -5.65 -4.24
N GLY A 43 -5.33 -6.87 -4.74
CA GLY A 43 -5.78 -7.14 -6.12
C GLY A 43 -4.65 -7.65 -7.03
N GLY A 44 -4.66 -8.94 -7.36
CA GLY A 44 -3.71 -9.55 -8.31
C GLY A 44 -2.24 -9.63 -7.84
N ILE A 45 -1.93 -9.20 -6.62
CA ILE A 45 -0.57 -9.10 -6.08
C ILE A 45 0.04 -10.49 -5.82
N HIS A 46 1.36 -10.60 -6.03
CA HIS A 46 2.18 -11.79 -5.78
C HIS A 46 3.62 -11.39 -5.42
N VAL A 47 4.44 -12.34 -4.96
CA VAL A 47 5.84 -12.15 -4.53
C VAL A 47 6.67 -11.18 -5.39
N TRP A 48 6.60 -11.25 -6.72
CA TRP A 48 7.42 -10.37 -7.58
C TRP A 48 7.02 -8.89 -7.55
N HIS A 49 5.86 -8.57 -6.98
CA HIS A 49 5.45 -7.18 -6.79
C HIS A 49 6.01 -6.57 -5.51
N MET A 50 6.64 -7.35 -4.62
CA MET A 50 7.11 -6.84 -3.32
C MET A 50 8.06 -5.65 -3.42
N PRO A 51 9.10 -5.65 -4.29
CA PRO A 51 9.99 -4.49 -4.39
C PRO A 51 9.24 -3.20 -4.76
N ALA A 52 8.34 -3.28 -5.75
CA ALA A 52 7.56 -2.13 -6.19
C ALA A 52 6.53 -1.68 -5.13
N LEU A 53 5.89 -2.62 -4.43
CA LEU A 53 4.89 -2.29 -3.40
C LEU A 53 5.54 -1.67 -2.16
N THR A 54 6.71 -2.14 -1.77
CA THR A 54 7.49 -1.54 -0.68
C THR A 54 7.99 -0.15 -1.07
N GLU A 55 8.37 0.08 -2.34
CA GLU A 55 8.73 1.42 -2.82
C GLU A 55 7.55 2.39 -2.81
N ILE A 56 6.36 1.94 -3.23
CA ILE A 56 5.18 2.81 -3.35
C ILE A 56 4.56 3.10 -1.99
N PHE A 57 4.36 2.05 -1.18
CA PHE A 57 3.60 2.16 0.06
C PHE A 57 4.50 2.22 1.30
N GLY A 58 5.78 1.84 1.24
CA GLY A 58 6.63 1.81 2.44
C GLY A 58 6.10 0.90 3.56
N ASP A 59 6.70 1.06 4.74
CA ASP A 59 6.49 0.14 5.86
C ASP A 59 5.10 0.25 6.52
N ASP A 60 4.48 1.43 6.47
CA ASP A 60 3.18 1.69 7.12
C ASP A 60 1.99 1.22 6.26
N SER A 61 2.09 0.03 5.67
CA SER A 61 1.08 -0.52 4.75
C SER A 61 0.73 -1.97 5.04
N VAL A 62 -0.44 -2.39 4.57
CA VAL A 62 -0.84 -3.81 4.59
C VAL A 62 -0.96 -4.32 3.17
N LEU A 63 -0.25 -5.41 2.86
CA LEU A 63 -0.33 -6.08 1.56
C LEU A 63 -1.23 -7.32 1.67
N LEU A 64 -2.36 -7.34 0.96
CA LEU A 64 -3.32 -8.45 0.99
C LEU A 64 -3.08 -9.44 -0.15
N LEU A 65 -2.35 -10.53 0.14
CA LEU A 65 -2.02 -11.58 -0.83
C LEU A 65 -2.99 -12.77 -0.79
N ARG A 66 -4.27 -12.54 -1.08
CA ARG A 66 -5.30 -13.60 -0.98
C ARG A 66 -5.13 -14.70 -2.05
N GLY A 67 -5.08 -14.32 -3.33
CA GLY A 67 -5.12 -15.29 -4.44
C GLY A 67 -3.92 -16.24 -4.47
N ARG A 68 -2.72 -15.73 -4.19
CA ARG A 68 -1.48 -16.52 -4.22
C ARG A 68 -1.26 -17.35 -2.96
N THR A 69 -1.76 -16.90 -1.82
CA THR A 69 -1.78 -17.74 -0.59
C THR A 69 -2.66 -18.96 -0.80
N LEU A 70 -3.88 -18.78 -1.32
CA LEU A 70 -4.83 -19.88 -1.52
C LEU A 70 -4.47 -20.81 -2.68
N ARG A 71 -3.70 -20.32 -3.66
CA ARG A 71 -3.31 -21.09 -4.85
C ARG A 71 -1.85 -21.55 -4.81
N HIS A 72 -1.19 -21.49 -3.67
CA HIS A 72 0.18 -21.96 -3.54
C HIS A 72 0.22 -23.50 -3.71
N PRO A 73 1.16 -24.06 -4.51
CA PRO A 73 1.19 -25.50 -4.80
C PRO A 73 1.27 -26.40 -3.56
N CYS A 74 1.90 -25.90 -2.50
CA CYS A 74 2.04 -26.61 -1.22
C CYS A 74 0.99 -26.22 -0.18
N GLY A 75 -0.12 -25.57 -0.58
CA GLY A 75 -1.19 -25.14 0.31
C GLY A 75 -0.95 -23.80 1.01
N ASN A 76 -1.92 -23.40 1.84
CA ASN A 76 -2.03 -22.04 2.37
C ASN A 76 -0.87 -21.62 3.28
N ALA A 77 -0.43 -22.51 4.20
CA ALA A 77 0.63 -22.18 5.14
C ALA A 77 1.98 -21.93 4.42
N PRO A 78 2.44 -22.79 3.49
CA PRO A 78 3.60 -22.48 2.66
C PRO A 78 3.42 -21.23 1.79
N GLY A 79 2.21 -20.97 1.29
CA GLY A 79 1.91 -19.72 0.57
C GLY A 79 2.09 -18.47 1.43
N ALA A 80 1.67 -18.51 2.69
CA ALA A 80 1.89 -17.41 3.64
C ALA A 80 3.39 -17.22 3.96
N VAL A 81 4.14 -18.32 4.10
CA VAL A 81 5.60 -18.26 4.32
C VAL A 81 6.31 -17.68 3.10
N ALA A 82 5.92 -18.08 1.89
CA ALA A 82 6.49 -17.54 0.65
C ALA A 82 6.25 -16.03 0.51
N ASN A 83 5.08 -15.53 0.94
CA ASN A 83 4.82 -14.08 0.95
C ASN A 83 5.62 -13.35 2.02
N ARG A 84 5.93 -14.00 3.15
CA ARG A 84 6.71 -13.40 4.25
C ARG A 84 8.21 -13.37 3.97
N GLY A 85 8.73 -14.36 3.25
CA GLY A 85 10.14 -14.41 2.87
C GLY A 85 10.47 -13.65 1.57
N ALA A 86 9.49 -12.92 1.04
CA ALA A 86 9.55 -12.18 -0.21
C ALA A 86 10.17 -10.78 -0.04
#